data_AF-A0A662IZG9-F1
#
_entry.id   AF-A0A662IZG9-F1
#
_cell.length_a   1.000
_cell.length_b   1.000
_cell.length_c   1.000
_cell.angle_alpha   90.00
_cell.angle_beta   90.00
_cell.angle_gamma   90.00
#
_symmetry.space_group_name_H-M   'P 1'
#
loop_
_entity.id
_entity.type
_entity.pdbx_description
1 polymer ?
#
loop_
_entity_poly.entity_id
_entity_poly.type
_entity_poly.pdbx_seq_one_letter_code
_entity_poly.pdbx_strand_id
1 'polypeptide(L)'
;MQDHDWSHAAEAHDIGKLFVKGPKHNLEDKLNKLKKQGVKEKWPVVQAILKHHCKLSPEPDDIQLYPDSYETFLVHLADMLASQASRILRKLEEELKRLGVNYCVYKLWKGRVRCSDKPPLHGKYEELINYLKKDQEGKKFLTTFKEYLLQRAENARVGANITSLYSHSILSGKFFRILYKHYYDRIQSVRIDFASREDVCKKAHDILNNLPVAIIYLRIIPTQYVYRVKDLGVFEIIKDILLDFERSYGDYILHSGFDDILVIDIPGTDIHEELVQKAHEYGFYVDVHALYTTFQKDGNRVLGIEPRKIAKRFKIRRCKKTTRENCFEEVYYYPSLRKKIDPPICDICQLRHATETWVDEESGLIEHLCEQCYRVRTYSSRRLYKLAEWSEGVVAWVRISLDIEALEDALIKLYARYLLNLGVRDADKIVNEIEEEEGVVSPTLLQEFLWDYNRFVKDISKEILNLFPEGNVEVIDDSLYVMKLERLSIIVSLIEGYDRLLRERFPRLASLEDIGPIKFGISISHVKYPFHEHWRLLSSMRKGFLLHAYRRSIVEATYGELNATLRFYRSRGVARRKRMLHRAVEIAEHSRLLAEAELLKHLRHVPRNVNLQLLRMLLEFER
;
A
#
# COMPACT_ATOMS: atom_id res chain seq x y z
N MET A 1 -3.49 10.21 37.63
CA MET A 1 -2.85 10.12 36.30
C MET A 1 -3.84 10.38 35.15
N GLN A 2 -5.02 10.97 35.41
CA GLN A 2 -6.08 11.19 34.41
C GLN A 2 -5.92 12.46 33.55
N ASP A 3 -4.92 13.32 33.83
CA ASP A 3 -4.79 14.64 33.17
C ASP A 3 -3.78 14.68 32.00
N HIS A 4 -3.24 13.55 31.56
CA HIS A 4 -2.19 13.53 30.54
C HIS A 4 -2.61 12.75 29.30
N ASP A 5 -2.33 13.32 28.13
CA ASP A 5 -2.58 12.70 26.84
C ASP A 5 -1.47 11.68 26.50
N TRP A 6 -1.82 10.40 26.47
CA TRP A 6 -0.90 9.30 26.12
C TRP A 6 -0.86 8.99 24.62
N SER A 7 -1.71 9.63 23.82
CA SER A 7 -1.95 9.28 22.40
C SER A 7 -0.69 9.33 21.54
N HIS A 8 0.28 10.16 21.92
CA HIS A 8 1.57 10.32 21.24
C HIS A 8 2.76 9.71 22.00
N ALA A 9 2.58 9.38 23.29
CA ALA A 9 3.63 8.74 24.08
C ALA A 9 3.95 7.34 23.52
N ALA A 10 2.94 6.63 23.03
CA ALA A 10 3.08 5.36 22.34
C ALA A 10 3.90 5.46 21.05
N GLU A 11 3.96 6.60 20.38
CA GLU A 11 4.79 6.77 19.17
C GLU A 11 6.28 6.88 19.57
N ALA A 12 6.56 7.46 20.72
CA ALA A 12 7.90 7.77 21.22
C ALA A 12 8.54 6.68 22.11
N HIS A 13 7.83 5.59 22.41
CA HIS A 13 8.27 4.55 23.36
C HIS A 13 9.67 4.00 23.07
N ASP A 14 10.04 3.93 21.79
CA ASP A 14 11.29 3.34 21.32
C ASP A 14 12.41 4.35 21.05
N ILE A 15 12.24 5.64 21.41
CA ILE A 15 13.20 6.71 21.08
C ILE A 15 14.64 6.39 21.52
N GLY A 16 14.84 5.62 22.59
CA GLY A 16 16.17 5.26 23.06
C GLY A 16 16.97 4.42 22.05
N LYS A 17 16.32 3.74 21.10
CA LYS A 17 16.97 3.04 19.97
C LYS A 17 17.76 3.98 19.05
N LEU A 18 17.51 5.30 19.10
CA LEU A 18 18.29 6.30 18.36
C LEU A 18 19.62 6.65 19.05
N PHE A 19 19.74 6.42 20.37
CA PHE A 19 20.85 6.93 21.19
C PHE A 19 21.74 5.83 21.76
N VAL A 20 21.16 4.66 22.08
CA VAL A 20 21.83 3.60 22.82
C VAL A 20 22.11 2.39 21.93
N LYS A 21 23.25 1.73 22.15
CA LYS A 21 23.57 0.43 21.57
C LYS A 21 23.10 -0.68 22.52
N GLY A 22 22.56 -1.75 21.96
CA GLY A 22 22.22 -2.97 22.71
C GLY A 22 20.75 -3.04 23.11
N PRO A 23 20.40 -4.05 23.93
CA PRO A 23 19.02 -4.40 24.26
C PRO A 23 18.33 -3.39 25.19
N LYS A 24 19.07 -2.69 26.08
CA LYS A 24 18.53 -1.70 27.03
C LYS A 24 18.25 -0.33 26.38
N HIS A 25 17.37 -0.33 25.39
CA HIS A 25 16.93 0.88 24.70
C HIS A 25 15.80 1.63 25.42
N ASN A 26 15.21 1.05 26.49
CA ASN A 26 14.23 1.72 27.35
C ASN A 26 14.84 2.78 28.29
N LEU A 27 16.17 2.98 28.25
CA LEU A 27 16.90 4.00 29.01
C LEU A 27 16.87 3.84 30.54
N GLU A 28 16.52 2.67 31.08
CA GLU A 28 16.45 2.45 32.52
C GLU A 28 17.78 2.73 33.24
N ASP A 29 18.91 2.30 32.66
CA ASP A 29 20.26 2.57 33.16
C ASP A 29 20.62 4.06 33.18
N LYS A 30 19.88 4.89 32.43
CA LYS A 30 20.09 6.33 32.33
C LYS A 30 19.09 7.13 33.15
N LEU A 31 18.11 6.50 33.78
CA LEU A 31 17.02 7.18 34.51
C LEU A 31 17.54 8.16 35.56
N ASN A 32 18.53 7.76 36.38
CA ASN A 32 19.12 8.63 37.39
C ASN A 32 19.81 9.87 36.78
N LYS A 33 20.45 9.73 35.62
CA LYS A 33 21.06 10.86 34.90
C LYS A 33 19.99 11.78 34.33
N LEU A 34 18.93 11.24 33.74
CA LEU A 34 17.80 11.99 33.21
C LEU A 34 17.11 12.81 34.31
N LYS A 35 16.87 12.20 35.49
CA LYS A 35 16.29 12.86 36.67
C LYS A 35 17.15 14.03 37.16
N LYS A 36 18.47 13.83 37.29
CA LYS A 36 19.42 14.91 37.66
C LYS A 36 19.39 16.09 36.69
N GLN A 37 19.04 15.83 35.44
CA GLN A 37 18.90 16.85 34.40
C GLN A 37 17.51 17.47 34.35
N GLY A 38 16.58 17.11 35.24
CA GLY A 38 15.23 17.69 35.31
C GLY A 38 14.17 16.99 34.46
N VAL A 39 14.47 15.81 33.90
CA VAL A 39 13.45 14.95 33.27
C VAL A 39 12.65 14.26 34.38
N LYS A 40 11.32 14.43 34.35
CA LYS A 40 10.46 13.82 35.37
C LYS A 40 10.02 12.44 34.92
N GLU A 41 10.20 11.45 35.80
CA GLU A 41 9.79 10.08 35.53
C GLU A 41 8.29 9.96 35.24
N LYS A 42 7.45 10.72 35.93
CA LYS A 42 5.98 10.69 35.77
C LYS A 42 5.44 11.17 34.42
N TRP A 43 6.28 11.67 33.52
CA TRP A 43 5.82 12.12 32.20
C TRP A 43 5.40 10.93 31.33
N PRO A 44 4.27 11.00 30.60
CA PRO A 44 3.78 9.90 29.77
C PRO A 44 4.84 9.33 28.84
N VAL A 45 5.56 10.21 28.12
CA VAL A 45 6.63 9.78 27.20
C VAL A 45 7.73 9.01 27.93
N VAL A 46 8.11 9.41 29.14
CA VAL A 46 9.16 8.76 29.91
C VAL A 46 8.69 7.40 30.44
N GLN A 47 7.44 7.31 30.90
CA GLN A 47 6.83 6.04 31.31
C GLN A 47 6.72 5.06 30.15
N ALA A 48 6.22 5.51 28.99
CA ALA A 48 6.16 4.71 27.77
C ALA A 48 7.54 4.19 27.39
N ILE A 49 8.58 5.02 27.44
CA ILE A 49 9.95 4.60 27.13
C ILE A 49 10.45 3.53 28.09
N LEU A 50 10.30 3.74 29.39
CA LEU A 50 10.87 2.87 30.42
C LEU A 50 10.18 1.50 30.49
N LYS A 51 8.86 1.46 30.31
CA LYS A 51 8.01 0.35 30.80
C LYS A 51 7.18 -0.37 29.74
N HIS A 52 7.40 -0.15 28.44
CA HIS A 52 6.60 -0.81 27.40
C HIS A 52 7.00 -2.26 27.07
N HIS A 53 8.10 -2.79 27.62
CA HIS A 53 8.54 -4.17 27.37
C HIS A 53 8.14 -5.12 28.49
N CYS A 54 7.71 -6.34 28.15
CA CYS A 54 7.54 -7.43 29.09
C CYS A 54 8.26 -8.68 28.58
N LYS A 55 9.22 -9.18 29.37
CA LYS A 55 9.89 -10.47 29.15
C LYS A 55 9.76 -11.29 30.42
N LEU A 56 9.28 -12.53 30.32
CA LEU A 56 8.99 -13.39 31.48
C LEU A 56 10.23 -13.65 32.34
N SER A 57 11.37 -13.90 31.70
CA SER A 57 12.64 -14.17 32.36
C SER A 57 13.73 -13.34 31.69
N PRO A 58 13.86 -12.04 32.05
CA PRO A 58 14.92 -11.19 31.49
C PRO A 58 16.27 -11.59 32.08
N GLU A 59 17.30 -11.65 31.25
CA GLU A 59 18.68 -11.72 31.72
C GLU A 59 19.08 -10.37 32.37
N PRO A 60 20.14 -10.29 33.19
CA PRO A 60 20.53 -9.02 33.84
C PRO A 60 20.81 -7.86 32.87
N ASP A 61 21.25 -8.20 31.66
CA ASP A 61 21.53 -7.25 30.58
C ASP A 61 20.30 -6.94 29.71
N ASP A 62 19.16 -7.58 29.96
CA ASP A 62 17.87 -7.23 29.35
C ASP A 62 17.16 -6.11 30.12
N ILE A 63 16.02 -5.67 29.56
CA ILE A 63 15.13 -4.67 30.14
C ILE A 63 14.45 -5.21 31.41
N GLN A 64 14.67 -4.51 32.53
CA GLN A 64 14.20 -4.89 33.87
C GLN A 64 12.94 -4.15 34.32
N LEU A 65 12.62 -3.00 33.73
CA LEU A 65 11.32 -2.35 33.94
C LEU A 65 10.26 -2.97 33.03
N TYR A 66 9.02 -3.02 33.50
CA TYR A 66 7.88 -3.62 32.80
C TYR A 66 6.61 -2.80 33.06
N PRO A 67 5.51 -3.03 32.33
CA PRO A 67 4.28 -2.29 32.52
C PRO A 67 3.77 -2.43 33.96
N ASP A 68 3.46 -1.30 34.59
CA ASP A 68 2.94 -1.24 35.96
C ASP A 68 1.64 -0.42 36.06
N SER A 69 1.06 -0.07 34.91
CA SER A 69 -0.23 0.58 34.78
C SER A 69 -0.94 0.14 33.51
N TYR A 70 -2.24 0.39 33.41
CA TYR A 70 -2.99 0.08 32.18
C TYR A 70 -2.50 0.88 30.97
N GLU A 71 -2.09 2.14 31.16
CA GLU A 71 -1.56 2.96 30.07
C GLU A 71 -0.24 2.41 29.53
N THR A 72 0.72 2.07 30.41
CA THR A 72 1.98 1.44 29.99
C THR A 72 1.76 0.04 29.40
N PHE A 73 0.74 -0.68 29.88
CA PHE A 73 0.33 -1.96 29.32
C PHE A 73 -0.29 -1.83 27.93
N LEU A 74 -1.08 -0.79 27.67
CA LEU A 74 -1.61 -0.51 26.32
C LEU A 74 -0.51 -0.14 25.34
N VAL A 75 0.51 0.61 25.79
CA VAL A 75 1.72 0.85 24.97
C VAL A 75 2.40 -0.48 24.63
N HIS A 76 2.52 -1.40 25.61
CA HIS A 76 3.06 -2.73 25.36
C HIS A 76 2.24 -3.53 24.33
N LEU A 77 0.91 -3.56 24.46
CA LEU A 77 0.03 -4.21 23.48
C LEU A 77 0.18 -3.59 22.08
N ALA A 78 0.23 -2.27 21.99
CA ALA A 78 0.38 -1.56 20.72
C ALA A 78 1.74 -1.84 20.05
N ASP A 79 2.83 -1.87 20.83
CA ASP A 79 4.17 -2.27 20.37
C ASP A 79 4.16 -3.71 19.82
N MET A 80 3.51 -4.63 20.53
CA MET A 80 3.33 -6.01 20.06
C MET A 80 2.59 -6.05 18.72
N LEU A 81 1.53 -5.29 18.52
CA LEU A 81 0.77 -5.29 17.26
C LEU A 81 1.56 -4.67 16.10
N ALA A 82 2.35 -3.63 16.36
CA ALA A 82 3.15 -2.92 15.35
C ALA A 82 4.43 -3.66 14.94
N SER A 83 4.97 -4.54 15.79
CA SER A 83 6.28 -5.15 15.54
C SER A 83 6.31 -6.06 14.31
N GLN A 84 7.28 -5.86 13.42
CA GLN A 84 7.62 -6.80 12.35
C GLN A 84 8.62 -7.85 12.84
N ALA A 85 9.62 -7.41 13.60
CA ALA A 85 10.80 -8.24 13.89
C ALA A 85 10.48 -9.46 14.76
N SER A 86 9.50 -9.35 15.65
CA SER A 86 9.08 -10.46 16.53
C SER A 86 8.58 -11.67 15.75
N ARG A 87 7.90 -11.48 14.61
CA ARG A 87 7.43 -12.57 13.72
C ARG A 87 8.61 -13.35 13.13
N ILE A 88 9.65 -12.60 12.72
CA ILE A 88 10.87 -13.15 12.11
C ILE A 88 11.71 -13.89 13.16
N LEU A 89 11.98 -13.23 14.28
CA LEU A 89 12.93 -13.71 15.27
C LEU A 89 12.45 -15.00 15.94
N ARG A 90 11.14 -15.22 16.08
CA ARG A 90 10.59 -16.45 16.65
C ARG A 90 11.13 -17.74 16.00
N LYS A 91 11.41 -17.71 14.69
CA LYS A 91 11.95 -18.84 13.93
C LYS A 91 13.45 -18.72 13.65
N LEU A 92 13.93 -17.49 13.50
CA LEU A 92 15.26 -17.21 12.94
C LEU A 92 16.26 -16.64 13.96
N GLU A 93 15.92 -16.55 15.24
CA GLU A 93 16.78 -15.87 16.23
C GLU A 93 18.22 -16.41 16.25
N GLU A 94 18.40 -17.72 16.35
CA GLU A 94 19.73 -18.34 16.45
C GLU A 94 20.56 -18.21 15.16
N GLU A 95 19.91 -18.33 14.00
CA GLU A 95 20.57 -18.17 12.70
C GLU A 95 21.04 -16.73 12.50
N LEU A 96 20.16 -15.77 12.81
CA LEU A 96 20.45 -14.36 12.61
C LEU A 96 21.41 -13.81 13.67
N LYS A 97 21.47 -14.41 14.88
CA LYS A 97 22.38 -14.00 15.95
C LYS A 97 23.84 -13.96 15.49
N ARG A 98 24.22 -14.89 14.60
CA ARG A 98 25.56 -15.01 14.03
C ARG A 98 25.90 -13.93 12.99
N LEU A 99 24.89 -13.29 12.40
CA LEU A 99 25.06 -12.26 11.36
C LEU A 99 25.32 -10.86 11.95
N GLY A 100 25.25 -10.72 13.27
CA GLY A 100 25.51 -9.46 13.96
C GLY A 100 24.34 -8.46 13.85
N VAL A 101 24.68 -7.17 13.95
CA VAL A 101 23.71 -6.07 13.95
C VAL A 101 24.05 -5.03 12.88
N ASN A 102 23.01 -4.47 12.28
CA ASN A 102 23.05 -3.32 11.41
C ASN A 102 21.88 -2.41 11.78
N TYR A 103 22.19 -1.18 12.18
CA TYR A 103 21.17 -0.24 12.64
C TYR A 103 20.33 0.34 11.50
N CYS A 104 20.72 0.13 10.24
CA CYS A 104 20.05 0.69 9.07
C CYS A 104 18.94 -0.21 8.53
N VAL A 105 17.94 0.42 7.95
CA VAL A 105 16.81 -0.24 7.28
C VAL A 105 17.28 -0.90 5.99
N TYR A 106 16.87 -2.16 5.81
CA TYR A 106 16.96 -2.89 4.56
C TYR A 106 15.58 -2.96 3.91
N LYS A 107 15.31 -2.09 2.92
CA LYS A 107 14.05 -2.12 2.19
C LYS A 107 14.05 -3.28 1.19
N LEU A 108 13.17 -4.27 1.33
CA LEU A 108 13.20 -5.48 0.50
C LEU A 108 13.21 -5.22 -1.01
N TRP A 109 12.47 -4.20 -1.47
CA TRP A 109 12.36 -3.79 -2.87
C TRP A 109 13.54 -2.97 -3.40
N LYS A 110 14.40 -2.43 -2.52
CA LYS A 110 15.45 -1.48 -2.88
C LYS A 110 16.85 -1.87 -2.43
N GLY A 111 16.98 -2.48 -1.24
CA GLY A 111 18.22 -2.80 -0.57
C GLY A 111 18.50 -1.89 0.63
N ARG A 112 19.78 -1.74 0.98
CA ARG A 112 20.22 -0.97 2.16
C ARG A 112 20.00 0.53 1.98
N VAL A 113 19.38 1.17 2.96
CA VAL A 113 19.20 2.63 3.02
C VAL A 113 20.27 3.23 3.93
N ARG A 114 21.43 3.58 3.34
CA ARG A 114 22.66 4.01 4.05
C ARG A 114 23.17 2.96 5.06
N CYS A 115 24.43 3.02 5.47
CA CYS A 115 25.03 2.06 6.40
C CYS A 115 25.63 2.79 7.60
N SER A 116 25.34 2.31 8.81
CA SER A 116 25.93 2.77 10.05
C SER A 116 25.98 1.62 11.05
N ASP A 117 27.14 1.43 11.67
CA ASP A 117 27.35 0.46 12.76
C ASP A 117 26.94 1.02 14.12
N LYS A 118 26.32 2.21 14.13
CA LYS A 118 25.85 2.91 15.32
C LYS A 118 24.45 3.49 15.11
N PRO A 119 23.67 3.64 16.19
CA PRO A 119 22.45 4.45 16.17
C PRO A 119 22.71 5.86 15.61
N PRO A 120 21.77 6.47 14.87
CA PRO A 120 21.98 7.77 14.22
C PRO A 120 22.33 8.92 15.18
N LEU A 121 21.86 8.86 16.43
CA LEU A 121 22.10 9.86 17.47
C LEU A 121 22.97 9.32 18.61
N HIS A 122 23.80 8.31 18.33
CA HIS A 122 24.64 7.70 19.35
C HIS A 122 25.55 8.74 20.02
N GLY A 123 25.50 8.79 21.36
CA GLY A 123 26.28 9.75 22.16
C GLY A 123 25.68 11.15 22.28
N LYS A 124 24.64 11.50 21.50
CA LYS A 124 24.01 12.83 21.50
C LYS A 124 22.90 12.98 22.54
N TYR A 125 23.16 12.56 23.79
CA TYR A 125 22.15 12.49 24.85
C TYR A 125 21.53 13.83 25.25
N GLU A 126 22.23 14.95 25.03
CA GLU A 126 21.68 16.27 25.29
C GLU A 126 20.48 16.59 24.39
N GLU A 127 20.46 16.09 23.15
CA GLU A 127 19.30 16.23 22.25
C GLU A 127 18.06 15.54 22.83
N LEU A 128 18.24 14.32 23.37
CA LEU A 128 17.18 13.56 24.05
C LEU A 128 16.67 14.28 25.30
N ILE A 129 17.57 14.76 26.16
CA ILE A 129 17.20 15.48 27.39
C ILE A 129 16.40 16.74 27.06
N ASN A 130 16.87 17.51 26.08
CA ASN A 130 16.20 18.73 25.64
C ASN A 130 14.83 18.45 25.04
N TYR A 131 14.69 17.34 24.30
CA TYR A 131 13.41 16.89 23.76
C TYR A 131 12.43 16.54 24.90
N LEU A 132 12.81 15.64 25.81
CA LEU A 132 11.93 15.16 26.89
C LEU A 132 11.42 16.31 27.78
N LYS A 133 12.24 17.34 28.00
CA LYS A 133 11.82 18.55 28.74
C LYS A 133 10.74 19.36 28.03
N LYS A 134 10.83 19.46 26.70
CA LYS A 134 9.98 20.32 25.86
C LYS A 134 8.68 19.63 25.43
N ASP A 135 8.69 18.30 25.32
CA ASP A 135 7.59 17.52 24.77
C ASP A 135 7.29 16.29 25.65
N GLN A 136 6.56 16.54 26.74
CA GLN A 136 6.32 15.57 27.80
C GLN A 136 5.30 14.49 27.42
N GLU A 137 4.52 14.73 26.36
CA GLU A 137 3.45 13.86 25.86
C GLU A 137 3.80 13.20 24.52
N GLY A 138 4.90 13.59 23.87
CA GLY A 138 5.35 12.98 22.61
C GLY A 138 4.81 13.63 21.32
N LYS A 139 4.06 14.73 21.41
CA LYS A 139 3.34 15.37 20.29
C LYS A 139 4.23 15.79 19.12
N LYS A 140 5.49 16.11 19.40
CA LYS A 140 6.49 16.55 18.41
C LYS A 140 7.50 15.46 18.07
N PHE A 141 7.32 14.23 18.57
CA PHE A 141 8.28 13.13 18.38
C PHE A 141 8.54 12.84 16.90
N LEU A 142 7.48 12.49 16.17
CA LEU A 142 7.56 12.05 14.78
C LEU A 142 8.09 13.15 13.85
N THR A 143 7.75 14.41 14.12
CA THR A 143 8.24 15.56 13.33
C THR A 143 9.70 15.88 13.64
N THR A 144 10.09 15.83 14.92
CA THR A 144 11.46 16.15 15.36
C THR A 144 12.48 15.11 14.90
N PHE A 145 12.15 13.82 14.97
CA PHE A 145 13.11 12.73 14.73
C PHE A 145 12.89 11.99 13.40
N LYS A 146 11.98 12.46 12.53
CA LYS A 146 11.59 11.79 11.27
C LYS A 146 12.76 11.20 10.48
N GLU A 147 13.77 12.02 10.19
CA GLU A 147 14.90 11.62 9.35
C GLU A 147 15.76 10.52 10.00
N TYR A 148 15.92 10.56 11.32
CA TYR A 148 16.67 9.56 12.08
C TYR A 148 15.87 8.26 12.21
N LEU A 149 14.56 8.36 12.43
CA LEU A 149 13.65 7.21 12.54
C LEU A 149 13.54 6.45 11.22
N LEU A 150 13.51 7.14 10.09
CA LEU A 150 13.50 6.52 8.75
C LEU A 150 14.80 5.77 8.42
N GLN A 151 15.92 6.16 9.04
CA GLN A 151 17.22 5.51 8.84
C GLN A 151 17.44 4.34 9.80
N ARG A 152 16.90 4.44 11.02
CA ARG A 152 17.03 3.42 12.06
C ARG A 152 16.04 2.29 11.81
N ALA A 153 16.51 1.05 11.71
CA ALA A 153 15.63 -0.12 11.68
C ALA A 153 14.86 -0.29 12.99
N GLU A 154 13.63 -0.80 12.96
CA GLU A 154 12.88 -1.20 14.17
C GLU A 154 13.73 -2.15 15.04
N ASN A 155 14.31 -3.16 14.39
CA ASN A 155 15.23 -4.13 14.97
C ASN A 155 16.57 -4.07 14.24
N ALA A 156 17.67 -4.01 14.98
CA ALA A 156 19.01 -3.91 14.40
C ALA A 156 19.58 -5.26 13.94
N ARG A 157 18.93 -6.40 14.23
CA ARG A 157 19.43 -7.71 13.83
C ARG A 157 19.42 -7.83 12.30
N VAL A 158 20.57 -8.18 11.72
CA VAL A 158 20.67 -8.45 10.27
C VAL A 158 19.72 -9.61 9.93
N GLY A 159 18.91 -9.45 8.88
CA GLY A 159 17.84 -10.38 8.52
C GLY A 159 16.47 -10.03 9.10
N ALA A 160 16.40 -9.23 10.16
CA ALA A 160 15.15 -8.70 10.73
C ALA A 160 15.01 -7.17 10.59
N ASN A 161 16.04 -6.48 10.10
CA ASN A 161 16.13 -5.04 9.94
C ASN A 161 15.39 -4.49 8.70
N ILE A 162 14.19 -5.01 8.40
CA ILE A 162 13.48 -4.73 7.14
C ILE A 162 12.42 -3.62 7.23
N THR A 163 12.14 -3.16 8.45
CA THR A 163 11.22 -2.06 8.77
C THR A 163 11.97 -0.94 9.47
N SER A 164 11.53 0.31 9.26
CA SER A 164 12.09 1.45 9.99
C SER A 164 11.44 1.60 11.35
N LEU A 165 12.15 2.31 12.24
CA LEU A 165 11.59 2.69 13.51
C LEU A 165 10.46 3.72 13.34
N TYR A 166 10.47 4.47 12.24
CA TYR A 166 9.43 5.45 11.93
C TYR A 166 8.06 4.80 11.67
N SER A 167 8.00 3.76 10.83
CA SER A 167 6.75 3.04 10.57
C SER A 167 6.25 2.29 11.79
N HIS A 168 7.15 1.68 12.56
CA HIS A 168 6.84 1.06 13.85
C HIS A 168 6.19 2.05 14.83
N SER A 169 6.80 3.22 15.00
CA SER A 169 6.28 4.28 15.88
C SER A 169 4.90 4.78 15.45
N ILE A 170 4.68 5.02 14.15
CA ILE A 170 3.38 5.46 13.64
C ILE A 170 2.29 4.42 13.94
N LEU A 171 2.56 3.15 13.63
CA LEU A 171 1.56 2.10 13.83
C LEU A 171 1.33 1.81 15.31
N SER A 172 2.36 1.89 16.15
CA SER A 172 2.19 1.80 17.61
C SER A 172 1.26 2.90 18.13
N GLY A 173 1.39 4.13 17.63
CA GLY A 173 0.45 5.22 17.93
C GLY A 173 -0.98 4.92 17.49
N LYS A 174 -1.17 4.45 16.25
CA LYS A 174 -2.50 4.06 15.73
C LYS A 174 -3.14 2.95 16.56
N PHE A 175 -2.42 1.86 16.81
CA PHE A 175 -2.91 0.75 17.63
C PHE A 175 -3.21 1.18 19.05
N PHE A 176 -2.36 2.01 19.67
CA PHE A 176 -2.63 2.54 21.00
C PHE A 176 -3.95 3.31 21.03
N ARG A 177 -4.17 4.24 20.08
CA ARG A 177 -5.42 5.03 20.02
C ARG A 177 -6.65 4.16 19.78
N ILE A 178 -6.55 3.14 18.94
CA ILE A 178 -7.63 2.15 18.72
C ILE A 178 -7.92 1.38 20.01
N LEU A 179 -6.89 0.81 20.66
CA LEU A 179 -7.03 0.05 21.91
C LEU A 179 -7.60 0.92 23.03
N TYR A 180 -7.10 2.14 23.17
CA TYR A 180 -7.55 3.10 24.18
C TYR A 180 -8.99 3.55 23.93
N LYS A 181 -9.36 3.85 22.68
CA LYS A 181 -10.72 4.34 22.37
C LYS A 181 -11.79 3.26 22.55
N HIS A 182 -11.49 2.00 22.18
CA HIS A 182 -12.52 0.97 22.03
C HIS A 182 -12.39 -0.22 22.97
N TYR A 183 -11.19 -0.49 23.48
CA TYR A 183 -10.92 -1.68 24.29
C TYR A 183 -10.48 -1.38 25.71
N TYR A 184 -10.32 -0.10 26.08
CA TYR A 184 -9.81 0.29 27.40
C TYR A 184 -10.60 -0.33 28.54
N ASP A 185 -11.92 -0.13 28.58
CA ASP A 185 -12.78 -0.67 29.64
C ASP A 185 -12.76 -2.19 29.69
N ARG A 186 -12.74 -2.83 28.52
CA ARG A 186 -12.64 -4.29 28.42
C ARG A 186 -11.30 -4.80 28.94
N ILE A 187 -10.20 -4.12 28.64
CA ILE A 187 -8.86 -4.44 29.12
C ILE A 187 -8.76 -4.21 30.62
N GLN A 188 -9.32 -3.11 31.13
CA GLN A 188 -9.38 -2.83 32.57
C GLN A 188 -10.23 -3.83 33.35
N SER A 189 -11.24 -4.43 32.72
CA SER A 189 -12.04 -5.48 33.36
C SER A 189 -11.22 -6.76 33.60
N VAL A 190 -10.12 -6.96 32.85
CA VAL A 190 -9.16 -8.02 33.11
C VAL A 190 -8.32 -7.60 34.32
N ARG A 191 -8.49 -8.29 35.45
CA ARG A 191 -7.66 -8.06 36.63
C ARG A 191 -6.22 -8.48 36.31
N ILE A 192 -5.33 -7.49 36.19
CA ILE A 192 -3.88 -7.66 36.02
C ILE A 192 -3.20 -7.33 37.34
N ASP A 193 -2.39 -8.25 37.84
CA ASP A 193 -1.48 -7.99 38.95
C ASP A 193 -0.19 -7.36 38.43
N PHE A 194 -0.16 -6.02 38.45
CA PHE A 194 1.00 -5.25 38.03
C PHE A 194 2.23 -5.42 38.94
N ALA A 195 2.12 -6.08 40.10
CA ALA A 195 3.28 -6.47 40.91
C ALA A 195 3.92 -7.78 40.41
N SER A 196 3.24 -8.53 39.55
CA SER A 196 3.70 -9.80 38.98
C SER A 196 4.01 -9.65 37.49
N ARG A 197 5.30 -9.56 37.15
CA ARG A 197 5.78 -9.59 35.76
C ARG A 197 5.25 -10.79 34.97
N GLU A 198 5.15 -11.94 35.63
CA GLU A 198 4.62 -13.16 35.02
C GLU A 198 3.15 -12.97 34.59
N ASP A 199 2.33 -12.38 35.47
CA ASP A 199 0.93 -12.11 35.17
C ASP A 199 0.80 -11.09 34.04
N VAL A 200 1.53 -9.96 34.12
CA VAL A 200 1.53 -8.92 33.06
C VAL A 200 1.87 -9.50 31.69
N CYS A 201 2.96 -10.27 31.59
CA CYS A 201 3.40 -10.85 30.32
C CYS A 201 2.40 -11.89 29.77
N LYS A 202 1.82 -12.73 30.64
CA LYS A 202 0.83 -13.75 30.22
C LYS A 202 -0.48 -13.09 29.76
N LYS A 203 -0.97 -12.11 30.52
CA LYS A 203 -2.22 -11.40 30.22
C LYS A 203 -2.17 -10.64 28.90
N ALA A 204 -0.99 -10.18 28.47
CA ALA A 204 -0.85 -9.51 27.17
C ALA A 204 -1.31 -10.41 26.01
N HIS A 205 -0.83 -11.65 25.96
CA HIS A 205 -1.23 -12.63 24.95
C HIS A 205 -2.69 -13.05 25.11
N ASP A 206 -3.15 -13.32 26.33
CA ASP A 206 -4.55 -13.69 26.58
C ASP A 206 -5.50 -12.60 26.07
N ILE A 207 -5.19 -11.33 26.33
CA ILE A 207 -6.01 -10.21 25.89
C ILE A 207 -6.03 -10.13 24.36
N LEU A 208 -4.88 -10.14 23.68
CA LEU A 208 -4.85 -10.04 22.21
C LEU A 208 -5.51 -11.23 21.50
N ASN A 209 -5.49 -12.41 22.10
CA ASN A 209 -6.21 -13.58 21.58
C ASN A 209 -7.74 -13.45 21.70
N ASN A 210 -8.23 -12.55 22.54
CA ASN A 210 -9.66 -12.38 22.82
C ASN A 210 -10.23 -11.04 22.34
N LEU A 211 -9.38 -10.07 21.98
CA LEU A 211 -9.82 -8.79 21.44
C LEU A 211 -10.23 -8.95 19.97
N PRO A 212 -11.51 -8.72 19.64
CA PRO A 212 -12.00 -8.85 18.29
C PRO A 212 -11.42 -7.75 17.39
N VAL A 213 -11.36 -7.99 16.09
CA VAL A 213 -10.91 -7.04 15.08
C VAL A 213 -11.47 -7.44 13.73
N ALA A 214 -11.69 -6.49 12.85
CA ALA A 214 -11.98 -6.73 11.45
C ALA A 214 -10.87 -6.15 10.55
N ILE A 215 -10.40 -6.92 9.57
CA ILE A 215 -9.46 -6.44 8.54
C ILE A 215 -10.24 -6.42 7.23
N ILE A 216 -10.39 -5.24 6.63
CA ILE A 216 -11.32 -5.04 5.53
C ILE A 216 -10.63 -4.33 4.37
N TYR A 217 -10.61 -4.97 3.21
CA TYR A 217 -10.25 -4.36 1.94
C TYR A 217 -11.53 -4.00 1.18
N LEU A 218 -11.64 -2.75 0.73
CA LEU A 218 -12.78 -2.24 -0.03
C LEU A 218 -12.33 -1.65 -1.37
N ARG A 219 -13.11 -1.87 -2.43
CA ARG A 219 -12.96 -1.20 -3.72
C ARG A 219 -14.28 -0.60 -4.20
N ILE A 220 -14.29 0.70 -4.46
CA ILE A 220 -15.46 1.44 -4.97
C ILE A 220 -15.52 1.29 -6.49
N ILE A 221 -16.66 0.83 -7.01
CA ILE A 221 -16.83 0.58 -8.44
C ILE A 221 -18.03 1.39 -8.98
N PRO A 222 -17.80 2.37 -9.88
CA PRO A 222 -18.88 3.14 -10.48
C PRO A 222 -19.72 2.25 -11.40
N THR A 223 -21.04 2.47 -11.40
CA THR A 223 -22.00 1.76 -12.27
C THR A 223 -22.31 2.52 -13.56
N GLN A 224 -21.89 3.78 -13.63
CA GLN A 224 -22.15 4.69 -14.73
C GLN A 224 -21.19 4.42 -15.89
N TYR A 225 -21.74 4.34 -17.09
CA TYR A 225 -20.94 4.41 -18.30
C TYR A 225 -20.59 5.86 -18.58
N VAL A 226 -19.29 6.17 -18.64
CA VAL A 226 -18.80 7.50 -18.98
C VAL A 226 -18.84 7.67 -20.51
N TYR A 227 -19.90 8.28 -21.01
CA TYR A 227 -20.10 8.57 -22.44
C TYR A 227 -19.78 10.03 -22.77
N ARG A 228 -20.03 10.94 -21.84
CA ARG A 228 -19.89 12.39 -22.00
C ARG A 228 -18.99 12.97 -20.94
N VAL A 229 -18.55 14.20 -21.18
CA VAL A 229 -17.78 15.01 -20.21
C VAL A 229 -18.49 15.07 -18.86
N LYS A 230 -19.81 15.27 -18.87
CA LYS A 230 -20.60 15.40 -17.64
C LYS A 230 -20.60 14.11 -16.80
N ASP A 231 -20.30 12.96 -17.39
CA ASP A 231 -20.23 11.68 -16.67
C ASP A 231 -18.91 11.51 -15.90
N LEU A 232 -17.92 12.37 -16.14
CA LEU A 232 -16.60 12.30 -15.51
C LEU A 232 -16.60 12.64 -14.01
N GLY A 233 -17.72 13.20 -13.50
CA GLY A 233 -17.91 13.50 -12.07
C GLY A 233 -17.71 12.28 -11.16
N VAL A 234 -17.83 11.05 -11.69
CA VAL A 234 -17.59 9.83 -10.92
C VAL A 234 -16.22 9.79 -10.23
N PHE A 235 -15.17 10.32 -10.85
CA PHE A 235 -13.82 10.27 -10.27
C PHE A 235 -13.65 11.22 -9.09
N GLU A 236 -14.22 12.42 -9.20
CA GLU A 236 -14.19 13.40 -8.10
C GLU A 236 -14.95 12.86 -6.90
N ILE A 237 -16.12 12.27 -7.14
CA ILE A 237 -16.93 11.66 -6.08
C ILE A 237 -16.16 10.55 -5.37
N ILE A 238 -15.51 9.63 -6.11
CA ILE A 238 -14.73 8.55 -5.49
C ILE A 238 -13.61 9.14 -4.62
N LYS A 239 -12.87 10.12 -5.16
CA LYS A 239 -11.78 10.79 -4.45
C LYS A 239 -12.28 11.49 -3.18
N ASP A 240 -13.39 12.21 -3.27
CA ASP A 240 -13.97 12.94 -2.14
C ASP A 240 -14.47 11.98 -1.06
N ILE A 241 -15.12 10.87 -1.44
CA ILE A 241 -15.53 9.81 -0.50
C ILE A 241 -14.31 9.28 0.28
N LEU A 242 -13.23 8.95 -0.40
CA LEU A 242 -12.02 8.41 0.24
C LEU A 242 -11.31 9.45 1.12
N LEU A 243 -11.20 10.70 0.66
CA LEU A 243 -10.58 11.79 1.44
C LEU A 243 -11.38 12.14 2.70
N ASP A 244 -12.71 12.18 2.60
CA ASP A 244 -13.56 12.45 3.76
C ASP A 244 -13.56 11.29 4.74
N PHE A 245 -13.45 10.05 4.24
CA PHE A 245 -13.23 8.88 5.08
C PHE A 245 -11.86 8.94 5.79
N GLU A 246 -10.79 9.32 5.10
CA GLU A 246 -9.45 9.46 5.67
C GLU A 246 -9.36 10.53 6.76
N ARG A 247 -10.03 11.67 6.56
CA ARG A 247 -10.10 12.74 7.56
C ARG A 247 -10.80 12.29 8.83
N SER A 248 -11.85 11.47 8.70
CA SER A 248 -12.67 11.00 9.83
C SER A 248 -12.04 9.80 10.56
N TYR A 249 -11.36 8.92 9.82
CA TYR A 249 -10.92 7.60 10.29
C TYR A 249 -9.45 7.29 10.03
N GLY A 250 -8.58 8.30 9.97
CA GLY A 250 -7.16 8.13 9.62
C GLY A 250 -6.38 7.09 10.45
N ASP A 251 -6.76 6.87 11.72
CA ASP A 251 -6.13 5.85 12.57
C ASP A 251 -6.49 4.40 12.17
N TYR A 252 -7.60 4.19 11.48
CA TYR A 252 -8.10 2.88 11.05
C TYR A 252 -7.55 2.47 9.69
N ILE A 253 -7.02 3.43 8.92
CA ILE A 253 -6.58 3.21 7.54
C ILE A 253 -5.12 2.72 7.52
N LEU A 254 -4.90 1.63 6.79
CA LEU A 254 -3.57 1.09 6.50
C LEU A 254 -3.09 1.46 5.08
N HIS A 255 -4.00 1.52 4.12
CA HIS A 255 -3.74 1.86 2.71
C HIS A 255 -4.94 2.60 2.13
N SER A 256 -4.69 3.58 1.27
CA SER A 256 -5.71 4.28 0.48
C SER A 256 -5.14 4.52 -0.93
N GLY A 257 -5.81 3.96 -1.94
CA GLY A 257 -5.52 4.13 -3.36
C GLY A 257 -6.51 5.07 -4.04
N PHE A 258 -6.63 4.97 -5.37
CA PHE A 258 -7.56 5.79 -6.14
C PHE A 258 -9.02 5.35 -5.94
N ASP A 259 -9.25 4.04 -6.01
CA ASP A 259 -10.56 3.40 -5.94
C ASP A 259 -10.63 2.31 -4.86
N ASP A 260 -9.58 2.14 -4.06
CA ASP A 260 -9.49 1.11 -3.03
C ASP A 260 -8.92 1.60 -1.69
N ILE A 261 -9.20 0.86 -0.63
CA ILE A 261 -8.77 1.18 0.73
C ILE A 261 -8.65 -0.09 1.58
N LEU A 262 -7.68 -0.13 2.50
CA LEU A 262 -7.53 -1.19 3.50
C LEU A 262 -7.65 -0.58 4.89
N VAL A 263 -8.56 -1.15 5.70
CA VAL A 263 -8.86 -0.66 7.05
C VAL A 263 -8.80 -1.76 8.09
N ILE A 264 -8.45 -1.37 9.31
CA ILE A 264 -8.69 -2.13 10.52
C ILE A 264 -9.93 -1.54 11.17
N ASP A 265 -10.98 -2.34 11.31
CA ASP A 265 -12.25 -1.94 11.92
C ASP A 265 -12.48 -2.68 13.24
N ILE A 266 -13.32 -2.12 14.10
CA ILE A 266 -13.73 -2.69 15.37
C ILE A 266 -15.15 -3.23 15.22
N PRO A 267 -15.37 -4.55 15.37
CA PRO A 267 -16.71 -5.12 15.24
C PRO A 267 -17.74 -4.40 16.13
N GLY A 268 -18.83 -3.96 15.52
CA GLY A 268 -19.88 -3.15 16.15
C GLY A 268 -19.71 -1.64 16.02
N THR A 269 -18.54 -1.14 15.59
CA THR A 269 -18.40 0.23 15.08
C THR A 269 -18.75 0.27 13.60
N ASP A 270 -18.31 -0.75 12.85
CA ASP A 270 -18.62 -0.98 11.44
C ASP A 270 -18.39 0.27 10.56
N ILE A 271 -17.26 0.97 10.77
CA ILE A 271 -16.95 2.22 10.06
C ILE A 271 -16.92 2.05 8.54
N HIS A 272 -16.58 0.84 8.07
CA HIS A 272 -16.57 0.53 6.65
C HIS A 272 -17.98 0.64 6.02
N GLU A 273 -19.05 0.43 6.79
CA GLU A 273 -20.42 0.60 6.32
C GLU A 273 -20.74 2.06 5.97
N GLU A 274 -20.12 3.04 6.64
CA GLU A 274 -20.26 4.46 6.27
C GLU A 274 -19.70 4.74 4.87
N LEU A 275 -18.54 4.15 4.53
CA LEU A 275 -17.96 4.26 3.20
C LEU A 275 -18.85 3.61 2.15
N VAL A 276 -19.38 2.42 2.44
CA VAL A 276 -20.33 1.71 1.56
C VAL A 276 -21.58 2.56 1.34
N GLN A 277 -22.15 3.13 2.40
CA GLN A 277 -23.33 3.99 2.32
C GLN A 277 -23.08 5.22 1.46
N LYS A 278 -21.97 5.94 1.69
CA LYS A 278 -21.59 7.11 0.87
C LYS A 278 -21.42 6.74 -0.61
N ALA A 279 -20.80 5.60 -0.91
CA ALA A 279 -20.70 5.12 -2.29
C ALA A 279 -22.08 4.81 -2.90
N HIS A 280 -22.99 4.21 -2.13
CA HIS A 280 -24.34 3.87 -2.56
C HIS A 280 -25.22 5.08 -2.87
N GLU A 281 -25.00 6.22 -2.20
CA GLU A 281 -25.71 7.48 -2.48
C GLU A 281 -25.53 7.94 -3.94
N TYR A 282 -24.37 7.63 -4.53
CA TYR A 282 -24.05 7.92 -5.93
C TYR A 282 -24.33 6.74 -6.87
N GLY A 283 -24.89 5.65 -6.35
CA GLY A 283 -25.19 4.44 -7.11
C GLY A 283 -23.99 3.58 -7.46
N PHE A 284 -22.84 3.80 -6.82
CA PHE A 284 -21.70 2.91 -6.94
C PHE A 284 -21.96 1.62 -6.14
N TYR A 285 -21.31 0.52 -6.51
CA TYR A 285 -21.24 -0.66 -5.68
C TYR A 285 -19.84 -0.81 -5.10
N VAL A 286 -19.71 -1.57 -4.03
CA VAL A 286 -18.43 -1.73 -3.32
C VAL A 286 -18.10 -3.21 -3.23
N ASP A 287 -16.92 -3.59 -3.69
CA ASP A 287 -16.35 -4.92 -3.47
C ASP A 287 -15.70 -4.94 -2.08
N VAL A 288 -16.11 -5.85 -1.21
CA VAL A 288 -15.68 -5.92 0.19
C VAL A 288 -15.15 -7.30 0.51
N HIS A 289 -13.88 -7.34 0.91
CA HIS A 289 -13.23 -8.51 1.51
C HIS A 289 -13.02 -8.22 2.99
N ALA A 290 -13.84 -8.82 3.86
CA ALA A 290 -13.81 -8.58 5.31
C ALA A 290 -13.43 -9.85 6.07
N LEU A 291 -12.42 -9.74 6.93
CA LEU A 291 -12.04 -10.79 7.88
C LEU A 291 -12.38 -10.35 9.31
N TYR A 292 -13.35 -11.01 9.93
CA TYR A 292 -13.72 -10.79 11.33
C TYR A 292 -13.06 -11.84 12.21
N THR A 293 -12.20 -11.43 13.14
CA THR A 293 -11.37 -12.33 13.94
C THR A 293 -10.87 -11.63 15.22
N THR A 294 -9.76 -12.06 15.79
CA THR A 294 -9.07 -11.46 16.93
C THR A 294 -7.66 -11.03 16.53
N PHE A 295 -7.04 -10.11 17.28
CA PHE A 295 -5.69 -9.64 16.94
C PHE A 295 -4.63 -10.77 16.93
N GLN A 296 -4.80 -11.77 17.79
CA GLN A 296 -4.03 -13.00 17.81
C GLN A 296 -4.93 -14.24 17.78
N LYS A 297 -4.41 -15.35 17.26
CA LYS A 297 -5.02 -16.67 17.31
C LYS A 297 -3.93 -17.72 17.53
N ASP A 298 -4.11 -18.52 18.58
CA ASP A 298 -3.14 -19.54 19.01
C ASP A 298 -1.73 -18.95 19.21
N GLY A 299 -1.66 -17.71 19.71
CA GLY A 299 -0.40 -16.98 19.92
C GLY A 299 0.22 -16.36 18.67
N ASN A 300 -0.34 -16.60 17.48
CA ASN A 300 0.11 -16.00 16.22
C ASN A 300 -0.70 -14.76 15.88
N ARG A 301 -0.10 -13.81 15.17
CA ARG A 301 -0.80 -12.58 14.76
C ARG A 301 -1.67 -12.80 13.54
N VAL A 302 -2.87 -12.22 13.60
CA VAL A 302 -3.85 -12.28 12.49
C VAL A 302 -3.78 -11.03 11.60
N LEU A 303 -2.94 -10.06 11.94
CA LEU A 303 -2.70 -8.88 11.11
C LEU A 303 -1.84 -9.23 9.88
N GLY A 304 -2.33 -8.85 8.70
CA GLY A 304 -1.70 -8.96 7.38
C GLY A 304 -2.42 -8.04 6.40
N ILE A 305 -2.16 -8.18 5.10
CA ILE A 305 -2.70 -7.25 4.10
C ILE A 305 -3.89 -7.84 3.35
N GLU A 306 -3.81 -9.09 2.91
CA GLU A 306 -4.86 -9.73 2.12
C GLU A 306 -5.79 -10.57 3.02
N PRO A 307 -7.03 -10.11 3.32
CA PRO A 307 -7.93 -10.79 4.25
C PRO A 307 -8.19 -12.25 3.86
N ARG A 308 -8.22 -12.55 2.55
CA ARG A 308 -8.42 -13.91 2.03
C ARG A 308 -7.28 -14.86 2.36
N LYS A 309 -6.02 -14.41 2.24
CA LYS A 309 -4.83 -15.22 2.56
C LYS A 309 -4.76 -15.51 4.06
N ILE A 310 -5.06 -14.50 4.89
CA ILE A 310 -5.14 -14.66 6.35
C ILE A 310 -6.26 -15.64 6.72
N ALA A 311 -7.44 -15.53 6.11
CA ALA A 311 -8.54 -16.46 6.35
C ALA A 311 -8.15 -17.91 6.03
N LYS A 312 -7.45 -18.12 4.91
CA LYS A 312 -6.92 -19.44 4.52
C LYS A 312 -5.90 -19.97 5.54
N ARG A 313 -4.97 -19.11 5.97
CA ARG A 313 -3.93 -19.44 6.96
C ARG A 313 -4.52 -19.99 8.26
N PHE A 314 -5.50 -19.28 8.82
CA PHE A 314 -6.12 -19.63 10.09
C PHE A 314 -7.36 -20.53 9.97
N LYS A 315 -7.59 -21.09 8.77
CA LYS A 315 -8.74 -21.97 8.45
C LYS A 315 -10.08 -21.35 8.87
N ILE A 316 -10.21 -20.05 8.61
CA ILE A 316 -11.38 -19.26 8.97
C ILE A 316 -12.48 -19.54 7.96
N ARG A 317 -13.67 -19.86 8.48
CA ARG A 317 -14.85 -20.21 7.68
C ARG A 317 -15.47 -18.98 7.03
N ARG A 318 -16.31 -19.20 6.02
CA ARG A 318 -17.17 -18.12 5.50
C ARG A 318 -18.19 -17.66 6.54
N CYS A 319 -18.49 -16.36 6.54
CA CYS A 319 -19.48 -15.78 7.44
C CYS A 319 -20.87 -16.38 7.22
N LYS A 320 -21.60 -16.59 8.32
CA LYS A 320 -23.03 -16.93 8.32
C LYS A 320 -23.80 -15.64 8.54
N LYS A 321 -24.98 -15.50 7.89
CA LYS A 321 -25.78 -14.25 7.88
C LYS A 321 -26.09 -13.64 9.25
N THR A 322 -26.02 -14.42 10.34
CA THR A 322 -26.45 -13.99 11.67
C THR A 322 -25.31 -13.71 12.67
N THR A 323 -24.06 -14.09 12.37
CA THR A 323 -22.92 -13.92 13.29
C THR A 323 -21.62 -13.63 12.52
N ARG A 324 -21.05 -12.44 12.72
CA ARG A 324 -19.76 -11.99 12.16
C ARG A 324 -18.60 -12.29 13.12
N GLU A 325 -18.52 -13.52 13.63
CA GLU A 325 -17.44 -13.95 14.54
C GLU A 325 -16.56 -15.02 13.89
N ASN A 326 -15.25 -14.77 13.87
CA ASN A 326 -14.22 -15.67 13.36
C ASN A 326 -14.60 -16.20 11.97
N CYS A 327 -14.81 -15.28 11.04
CA CYS A 327 -15.31 -15.57 9.71
C CYS A 327 -14.78 -14.60 8.64
N PHE A 328 -14.82 -15.05 7.39
CA PHE A 328 -14.42 -14.29 6.22
C PHE A 328 -15.61 -14.06 5.28
N GLU A 329 -15.72 -12.85 4.76
CA GLU A 329 -16.76 -12.39 3.83
C GLU A 329 -16.11 -11.79 2.59
N GLU A 330 -16.65 -12.15 1.42
CA GLU A 330 -16.25 -11.67 0.09
C GLU A 330 -17.56 -11.37 -0.65
N VAL A 331 -17.95 -10.09 -0.69
CA VAL A 331 -19.29 -9.66 -1.11
C VAL A 331 -19.23 -8.37 -1.92
N TYR A 332 -19.98 -8.34 -3.00
CA TYR A 332 -20.32 -7.11 -3.72
C TYR A 332 -21.55 -6.46 -3.09
N TYR A 333 -21.34 -5.35 -2.41
CA TYR A 333 -22.40 -4.53 -1.85
C TYR A 333 -22.96 -3.62 -2.94
N TYR A 334 -24.06 -4.07 -3.55
CA TYR A 334 -24.85 -3.26 -4.48
C TYR A 334 -25.76 -2.31 -3.72
N PRO A 335 -25.99 -1.09 -4.24
CA PRO A 335 -27.06 -0.25 -3.76
C PRO A 335 -28.40 -0.94 -4.04
N SER A 336 -29.47 -0.59 -3.31
CA SER A 336 -30.79 -1.23 -3.47
C SER A 336 -31.25 -1.26 -4.93
N LEU A 337 -31.36 -2.47 -5.50
CA LEU A 337 -31.81 -2.71 -6.87
C LEU A 337 -33.25 -3.23 -6.86
N ARG A 338 -34.09 -2.68 -7.75
CA ARG A 338 -35.46 -3.18 -7.93
C ARG A 338 -35.43 -4.50 -8.69
N LYS A 339 -36.29 -5.45 -8.32
CA LYS A 339 -36.46 -6.72 -9.04
C LYS A 339 -36.90 -6.54 -10.49
N LYS A 340 -37.65 -5.47 -10.75
CA LYS A 340 -38.12 -5.07 -12.07
C LYS A 340 -37.87 -3.57 -12.23
N ILE A 341 -37.31 -3.19 -13.36
CA ILE A 341 -37.14 -1.79 -13.75
C ILE A 341 -38.21 -1.52 -14.80
N ASP A 342 -39.22 -0.73 -14.43
CA ASP A 342 -40.21 -0.28 -15.40
C ASP A 342 -39.58 0.80 -16.31
N PRO A 343 -39.86 0.82 -17.62
CA PRO A 343 -39.40 1.89 -18.50
C PRO A 343 -39.94 3.28 -18.08
N PRO A 344 -39.23 4.37 -18.42
CA PRO A 344 -37.92 4.39 -19.07
C PRO A 344 -36.79 3.94 -18.15
N ILE A 345 -35.82 3.20 -18.71
CA ILE A 345 -34.61 2.78 -18.00
C ILE A 345 -33.58 3.91 -18.12
N CYS A 346 -32.77 4.12 -17.07
CA CYS A 346 -31.68 5.09 -17.12
C CYS A 346 -30.69 4.76 -18.25
N ASP A 347 -30.49 5.71 -19.17
CA ASP A 347 -29.63 5.54 -20.34
C ASP A 347 -28.14 5.36 -19.97
N ILE A 348 -27.73 5.86 -18.80
CA ILE A 348 -26.33 5.81 -18.34
C ILE A 348 -26.03 4.51 -17.61
N CYS A 349 -26.70 4.23 -16.48
CA CYS A 349 -26.35 3.05 -15.68
C CYS A 349 -27.09 1.79 -16.14
N GLN A 350 -28.25 1.92 -16.80
CA GLN A 350 -29.12 0.80 -17.17
C GLN A 350 -29.59 -0.09 -16.01
N LEU A 351 -29.42 0.36 -14.76
CA LEU A 351 -29.74 -0.39 -13.54
C LEU A 351 -30.97 0.14 -12.79
N ARG A 352 -31.54 1.27 -13.21
CA ARG A 352 -32.61 1.99 -12.48
C ARG A 352 -33.61 2.63 -13.43
N HIS A 353 -34.80 2.92 -12.90
CA HIS A 353 -35.81 3.71 -13.58
C HIS A 353 -35.31 5.15 -13.73
N ALA A 354 -35.53 5.74 -14.90
CA ALA A 354 -35.23 7.14 -15.13
C ALA A 354 -36.33 8.03 -14.56
N THR A 355 -35.94 9.01 -13.76
CA THR A 355 -36.84 10.00 -13.13
C THR A 355 -36.55 11.40 -13.62
N GLU A 356 -35.34 11.63 -14.11
CA GLU A 356 -34.87 12.92 -14.60
C GLU A 356 -34.74 12.87 -16.12
N THR A 357 -34.92 14.02 -16.75
CA THR A 357 -34.67 14.20 -18.17
C THR A 357 -33.52 15.17 -18.33
N TRP A 358 -32.46 14.72 -19.00
CA TRP A 358 -31.33 15.55 -19.36
C TRP A 358 -31.45 15.94 -20.82
N VAL A 359 -31.59 17.23 -21.09
CA VAL A 359 -31.49 17.75 -22.46
C VAL A 359 -30.07 18.23 -22.68
N ASP A 360 -29.39 17.60 -23.63
CA ASP A 360 -28.08 18.06 -24.03
C ASP A 360 -28.18 19.33 -24.86
N GLU A 361 -27.70 20.44 -24.32
CA GLU A 361 -27.78 21.77 -24.95
C GLU A 361 -27.09 21.84 -26.32
N GLU A 362 -26.07 21.02 -26.56
CA GLU A 362 -25.29 21.03 -27.80
C GLU A 362 -25.95 20.17 -28.91
N SER A 363 -26.40 18.97 -28.59
CA SER A 363 -26.99 18.05 -29.58
C SER A 363 -28.51 18.05 -29.62
N GLY A 364 -29.18 18.64 -28.64
CA GLY A 364 -30.63 18.54 -28.44
C GLY A 364 -31.11 17.14 -28.03
N LEU A 365 -30.19 16.20 -27.80
CA LEU A 365 -30.52 14.84 -27.39
C LEU A 365 -31.14 14.82 -26.00
N ILE A 366 -32.25 14.11 -25.89
CA ILE A 366 -32.95 13.88 -24.63
C ILE A 366 -32.49 12.53 -24.08
N GLU A 367 -31.89 12.55 -22.89
CA GLU A 367 -31.49 11.35 -22.16
C GLU A 367 -32.35 11.22 -20.90
N HIS A 368 -32.84 10.01 -20.65
CA HIS A 368 -33.61 9.67 -19.47
C HIS A 368 -32.67 9.12 -18.41
N LEU A 369 -32.49 9.86 -17.30
CA LEU A 369 -31.53 9.52 -16.26
C LEU A 369 -32.22 9.15 -14.95
N CYS A 370 -31.65 8.24 -14.19
CA CYS A 370 -32.02 8.08 -12.79
C CYS A 370 -31.43 9.22 -11.95
N GLU A 371 -32.05 9.49 -10.80
CA GLU A 371 -31.62 10.52 -9.85
C GLU A 371 -30.11 10.47 -9.55
N GLN A 372 -29.53 9.28 -9.32
CA GLN A 372 -28.10 9.20 -8.97
C GLN A 372 -27.18 9.51 -10.15
N CYS A 373 -27.53 9.05 -11.37
CA CYS A 373 -26.78 9.41 -12.57
C CYS A 373 -26.90 10.91 -12.88
N TYR A 374 -28.09 11.49 -12.65
CA TYR A 374 -28.29 12.93 -12.74
C TYR A 374 -27.43 13.68 -11.71
N ARG A 375 -27.44 13.24 -10.44
CA ARG A 375 -26.61 13.81 -9.36
C ARG A 375 -25.13 13.76 -9.68
N VAL A 376 -24.63 12.65 -10.22
CA VAL A 376 -23.23 12.52 -10.68
C VAL A 376 -22.91 13.58 -11.73
N ARG A 377 -23.80 13.78 -12.71
CA ARG A 377 -23.62 14.80 -13.75
C ARG A 377 -23.66 16.24 -13.23
N THR A 378 -24.47 16.48 -12.21
CA THR A 378 -24.59 17.80 -11.59
C THR A 378 -23.61 18.03 -10.44
N TYR A 379 -22.84 17.01 -10.04
CA TYR A 379 -21.98 17.06 -8.85
C TYR A 379 -20.95 18.18 -8.93
N SER A 380 -20.37 18.37 -10.11
CA SER A 380 -19.35 19.38 -10.36
C SER A 380 -19.56 19.97 -11.75
N SER A 381 -19.64 21.30 -11.81
CA SER A 381 -19.95 22.00 -13.06
C SER A 381 -18.77 22.03 -14.03
N ARG A 382 -17.51 21.89 -13.57
CA ARG A 382 -16.30 22.04 -14.40
C ARG A 382 -15.01 21.48 -13.77
N ARG A 383 -14.72 20.19 -13.91
CA ARG A 383 -13.35 19.63 -13.82
C ARG A 383 -13.22 18.46 -14.77
N LEU A 384 -12.02 18.26 -15.30
CA LEU A 384 -11.74 17.70 -16.63
C LEU A 384 -12.01 18.63 -17.82
N TYR A 385 -11.82 19.96 -17.63
CA TYR A 385 -12.07 20.97 -18.67
C TYR A 385 -11.20 20.77 -19.91
N LYS A 386 -9.95 20.32 -19.77
CA LYS A 386 -9.09 20.13 -20.95
C LYS A 386 -9.59 18.94 -21.76
N LEU A 387 -9.89 17.83 -21.09
CA LEU A 387 -10.48 16.66 -21.74
C LEU A 387 -11.82 17.01 -22.43
N ALA A 388 -12.63 17.87 -21.81
CA ALA A 388 -13.86 18.36 -22.40
C ALA A 388 -13.65 19.22 -23.65
N GLU A 389 -12.62 20.07 -23.65
CA GLU A 389 -12.24 20.94 -24.77
C GLU A 389 -11.58 20.16 -25.92
N TRP A 390 -11.06 18.96 -25.65
CA TRP A 390 -10.48 18.10 -26.67
C TRP A 390 -11.59 17.43 -27.50
N SER A 391 -12.16 18.18 -28.45
CA SER A 391 -13.24 17.69 -29.33
C SER A 391 -12.77 16.64 -30.35
N GLU A 392 -11.50 16.72 -30.77
CA GLU A 392 -10.88 15.85 -31.77
C GLU A 392 -9.43 15.52 -31.39
N GLY A 393 -8.97 14.35 -31.85
CA GLY A 393 -7.58 13.92 -31.71
C GLY A 393 -7.41 12.62 -30.91
N VAL A 394 -6.15 12.30 -30.67
CA VAL A 394 -5.75 11.08 -29.95
C VAL A 394 -5.47 11.43 -28.50
N VAL A 395 -5.97 10.62 -27.58
CA VAL A 395 -5.69 10.73 -26.15
C VAL A 395 -5.05 9.45 -25.61
N ALA A 396 -4.29 9.58 -24.54
CA ALA A 396 -3.80 8.46 -23.73
C ALA A 396 -4.34 8.57 -22.32
N TRP A 397 -5.07 7.54 -21.90
CA TRP A 397 -5.38 7.29 -20.51
C TRP A 397 -4.23 6.54 -19.87
N VAL A 398 -3.74 7.05 -18.74
CA VAL A 398 -2.67 6.41 -17.99
C VAL A 398 -3.13 6.15 -16.57
N ARG A 399 -3.00 4.90 -16.14
CA ARG A 399 -3.28 4.46 -14.78
C ARG A 399 -2.05 3.82 -14.18
N ILE A 400 -1.75 4.23 -12.95
CA ILE A 400 -0.81 3.56 -12.07
C ILE A 400 -1.63 2.90 -10.98
N SER A 401 -1.49 1.60 -10.77
CA SER A 401 -2.20 0.93 -9.68
C SER A 401 -1.28 -0.02 -8.93
N LEU A 402 -1.70 -0.37 -7.72
CA LEU A 402 -1.00 -1.31 -6.86
C LEU A 402 -1.89 -2.53 -6.62
N ASP A 403 -1.41 -3.68 -7.06
CA ASP A 403 -2.01 -4.97 -6.79
C ASP A 403 -1.49 -5.47 -5.44
N ILE A 404 -2.32 -5.36 -4.42
CA ILE A 404 -1.99 -5.68 -3.03
C ILE A 404 -1.69 -7.18 -2.85
N GLU A 405 -2.42 -8.05 -3.52
CA GLU A 405 -2.20 -9.49 -3.45
C GLU A 405 -0.83 -9.85 -4.05
N ALA A 406 -0.52 -9.31 -5.23
CA ALA A 406 0.78 -9.48 -5.86
C ALA A 406 1.91 -8.83 -5.05
N LEU A 407 1.63 -7.74 -4.31
CA LEU A 407 2.63 -7.08 -3.48
C LEU A 407 3.05 -7.97 -2.32
N GLU A 408 2.09 -8.61 -1.65
CA GLU A 408 2.37 -9.53 -0.55
C GLU A 408 3.28 -10.67 -1.03
N ASP A 409 2.96 -11.30 -2.17
CA ASP A 409 3.78 -12.38 -2.75
C ASP A 409 5.18 -11.90 -3.16
N ALA A 410 5.27 -10.68 -3.70
CA ALA A 410 6.56 -10.08 -4.03
C ALA A 410 7.41 -9.85 -2.79
N LEU A 411 6.84 -9.36 -1.69
CA LEU A 411 7.56 -9.09 -0.44
C LEU A 411 8.07 -10.38 0.21
N ILE A 412 7.26 -11.44 0.20
CA ILE A 412 7.66 -12.78 0.67
C ILE A 412 8.87 -13.28 -0.14
N LYS A 413 8.80 -13.27 -1.48
CA LYS A 413 9.93 -13.69 -2.34
C LYS A 413 11.17 -12.83 -2.15
N LEU A 414 11.01 -11.52 -2.00
CA LEU A 414 12.13 -10.61 -1.75
C LEU A 414 12.76 -10.86 -0.39
N TYR A 415 11.98 -11.26 0.61
CA TYR A 415 12.50 -11.62 1.92
C TYR A 415 13.31 -12.93 1.89
N ALA A 416 12.80 -13.97 1.22
CA ALA A 416 13.55 -15.20 1.01
C ALA A 416 14.88 -14.94 0.28
N ARG A 417 14.85 -14.15 -0.81
CA ARG A 417 16.08 -13.70 -1.50
C ARG A 417 17.02 -12.92 -0.59
N TYR A 418 16.51 -12.10 0.33
CA TYR A 418 17.35 -11.37 1.28
C TYR A 418 18.09 -12.33 2.21
N LEU A 419 17.39 -13.30 2.80
CA LEU A 419 17.99 -14.31 3.69
C LEU A 419 18.99 -15.20 2.94
N LEU A 420 18.68 -15.64 1.72
CA LEU A 420 19.63 -16.38 0.86
C LEU A 420 20.92 -15.58 0.63
N ASN A 421 20.81 -14.29 0.34
CA ASN A 421 21.97 -13.41 0.16
C ASN A 421 22.79 -13.21 1.44
N LEU A 422 22.20 -13.48 2.61
CA LEU A 422 22.89 -13.47 3.90
C LEU A 422 23.53 -14.84 4.24
N GLY A 423 23.35 -15.85 3.39
CA GLY A 423 23.87 -17.20 3.60
C GLY A 423 22.96 -18.11 4.43
N VAL A 424 21.72 -17.71 4.69
CA VAL A 424 20.72 -18.58 5.34
C VAL A 424 20.29 -19.65 4.33
N ARG A 425 20.53 -20.92 4.67
CA ARG A 425 20.13 -22.07 3.85
C ARG A 425 18.62 -22.29 3.98
N ASP A 426 18.00 -22.86 2.95
CA ASP A 426 16.56 -23.16 2.94
C ASP A 426 15.64 -21.96 3.22
N ALA A 427 16.11 -20.74 2.94
CA ALA A 427 15.38 -19.50 3.26
C ALA A 427 13.98 -19.44 2.63
N ASP A 428 13.75 -19.99 1.44
CA ASP A 428 12.40 -20.08 0.86
C ASP A 428 11.46 -20.90 1.76
N LYS A 429 11.95 -22.04 2.27
CA LYS A 429 11.16 -22.90 3.17
C LYS A 429 10.86 -22.18 4.48
N ILE A 430 11.87 -21.56 5.09
CA ILE A 430 11.70 -20.87 6.38
C ILE A 430 10.73 -19.68 6.25
N VAL A 431 10.86 -18.90 5.17
CA VAL A 431 9.95 -17.77 4.92
C VAL A 431 8.52 -18.24 4.68
N ASN A 432 8.32 -19.34 3.98
CA ASN A 432 6.99 -19.94 3.82
C ASN A 432 6.42 -20.44 5.15
N GLU A 433 7.23 -21.05 6.03
CA GLU A 433 6.79 -21.45 7.37
C GLU A 433 6.39 -20.22 8.22
N ILE A 434 7.14 -19.11 8.15
CA ILE A 434 6.76 -17.86 8.82
C ILE A 434 5.46 -17.31 8.23
N GLU A 435 5.29 -17.36 6.91
CA GLU A 435 4.08 -16.90 6.24
C GLU A 435 2.85 -17.72 6.65
N GLU A 436 2.99 -19.04 6.73
CA GLU A 436 1.93 -19.99 7.10
C GLU A 436 1.53 -19.91 8.59
N GLU A 437 2.42 -19.45 9.48
CA GLU A 437 2.10 -19.34 10.91
C GLU A 437 1.73 -17.92 11.32
N GLU A 438 2.54 -16.94 10.94
CA GLU A 438 2.50 -15.56 11.45
C GLU A 438 2.14 -14.54 10.37
N GLY A 439 2.46 -14.82 9.11
CA GLY A 439 2.46 -13.82 8.05
C GLY A 439 3.73 -12.98 8.10
N VAL A 440 4.51 -13.05 7.03
CA VAL A 440 5.75 -12.30 6.86
C VAL A 440 5.44 -10.83 6.67
N VAL A 441 4.35 -10.50 5.98
CA VAL A 441 4.05 -9.12 5.61
C VAL A 441 3.16 -8.45 6.65
N SER A 442 3.78 -7.74 7.59
CA SER A 442 3.03 -6.91 8.55
C SER A 442 2.54 -5.59 7.94
N PRO A 443 1.57 -4.92 8.60
CA PRO A 443 1.22 -3.53 8.28
C PRO A 443 2.42 -2.58 8.24
N THR A 444 3.44 -2.79 9.07
CA THR A 444 4.65 -1.94 9.14
C THR A 444 5.51 -2.07 7.89
N LEU A 445 5.69 -3.29 7.39
CA LEU A 445 6.41 -3.54 6.15
C LEU A 445 5.66 -2.98 4.94
N LEU A 446 4.34 -3.13 4.92
CA LEU A 446 3.47 -2.54 3.90
C LEU A 446 3.60 -1.02 3.88
N GLN A 447 3.45 -0.37 5.03
CA GLN A 447 3.43 1.08 5.12
C GLN A 447 4.72 1.71 4.56
N GLU A 448 5.87 1.07 4.80
CA GLU A 448 7.16 1.48 4.22
C GLU A 448 7.19 1.40 2.70
N PHE A 449 6.59 0.33 2.14
CA PHE A 449 6.46 0.18 0.70
C PHE A 449 5.55 1.26 0.13
N LEU A 450 4.38 1.47 0.74
CA LEU A 450 3.39 2.46 0.30
C LEU A 450 3.94 3.89 0.28
N TRP A 451 4.78 4.27 1.25
CA TRP A 451 5.42 5.59 1.19
C TRP A 451 6.38 5.76 0.01
N ASP A 452 7.14 4.71 -0.34
CA ASP A 452 8.01 4.75 -1.50
C ASP A 452 7.21 4.67 -2.81
N TYR A 453 6.10 3.91 -2.83
CA TYR A 453 5.13 3.87 -3.93
C TYR A 453 4.51 5.24 -4.17
N ASN A 454 4.01 5.92 -3.13
CA ASN A 454 3.42 7.26 -3.26
C ASN A 454 4.43 8.29 -3.76
N ARG A 455 5.72 8.17 -3.39
CA ARG A 455 6.78 9.00 -3.97
C ARG A 455 7.02 8.68 -5.44
N PHE A 456 7.03 7.40 -5.79
CA PHE A 456 7.19 6.95 -7.17
C PHE A 456 6.05 7.45 -8.07
N VAL A 457 4.80 7.35 -7.61
CA VAL A 457 3.62 7.89 -8.29
C VAL A 457 3.79 9.40 -8.55
N LYS A 458 4.23 10.16 -7.53
CA LYS A 458 4.55 11.60 -7.68
C LYS A 458 5.69 11.89 -8.64
N ASP A 459 6.69 11.02 -8.72
CA ASP A 459 7.79 11.19 -9.68
C ASP A 459 7.32 10.91 -11.12
N ILE A 460 6.44 9.92 -11.33
CA ILE A 460 5.79 9.69 -12.63
C ILE A 460 4.91 10.88 -13.00
N SER A 461 4.16 11.44 -12.05
CA SER A 461 3.38 12.68 -12.24
C SER A 461 4.26 13.81 -12.80
N LYS A 462 5.44 14.02 -12.21
CA LYS A 462 6.41 15.00 -12.72
C LYS A 462 6.94 14.64 -14.11
N GLU A 463 7.23 13.36 -14.37
CA GLU A 463 7.66 12.91 -15.70
C GLU A 463 6.61 13.23 -16.77
N ILE A 464 5.32 12.96 -16.47
CA ILE A 464 4.20 13.29 -17.35
C ILE A 464 4.14 14.80 -17.58
N LEU A 465 4.16 15.62 -16.52
CA LEU A 465 4.08 17.08 -16.65
C LEU A 465 5.29 17.69 -17.38
N ASN A 466 6.44 17.01 -17.41
CA ASN A 466 7.61 17.43 -18.18
C ASN A 466 7.53 17.03 -19.66
N LEU A 467 6.89 15.90 -19.96
CA LEU A 467 6.77 15.37 -21.33
C LEU A 467 5.66 16.04 -22.13
N PHE A 468 4.65 16.59 -21.46
CA PHE A 468 3.45 17.14 -22.09
C PHE A 468 3.25 18.60 -21.70
N PRO A 469 2.87 19.48 -22.64
CA PRO A 469 2.44 20.84 -22.32
C PRO A 469 1.30 20.82 -21.31
N GLU A 470 1.23 21.82 -20.43
CA GLU A 470 0.21 21.87 -19.37
C GLU A 470 -1.22 21.77 -19.94
N GLY A 471 -1.51 22.41 -21.08
CA GLY A 471 -2.82 22.32 -21.75
C GLY A 471 -3.19 20.94 -22.32
N ASN A 472 -2.22 20.03 -22.44
CA ASN A 472 -2.40 18.68 -22.98
C ASN A 472 -2.47 17.60 -21.87
N VAL A 473 -2.44 17.97 -20.59
CA VAL A 473 -2.55 17.02 -19.47
C VAL A 473 -3.71 17.39 -18.57
N GLU A 474 -4.63 16.44 -18.39
CA GLU A 474 -5.66 16.49 -17.38
C GLU A 474 -5.31 15.48 -16.28
N VAL A 475 -5.21 15.97 -15.04
CA VAL A 475 -4.87 15.15 -13.86
C VAL A 475 -6.16 14.85 -13.11
N ILE A 476 -6.56 13.58 -13.09
CA ILE A 476 -7.74 13.13 -12.34
C ILE A 476 -7.33 12.82 -10.90
N ASP A 477 -6.25 12.06 -10.77
CA ASP A 477 -5.59 11.73 -9.52
C ASP A 477 -4.08 11.60 -9.75
N ASP A 478 -3.29 11.59 -8.68
CA ASP A 478 -1.84 11.31 -8.74
C ASP A 478 -1.55 9.95 -9.45
N SER A 479 -2.53 9.06 -9.54
CA SER A 479 -2.42 7.76 -10.19
C SER A 479 -3.23 7.59 -11.48
N LEU A 480 -3.96 8.62 -11.93
CA LEU A 480 -4.83 8.56 -13.12
C LEU A 480 -4.80 9.86 -13.93
N TYR A 481 -4.45 9.73 -15.21
CA TYR A 481 -4.21 10.85 -16.12
C TYR A 481 -4.89 10.65 -17.47
N VAL A 482 -5.20 11.77 -18.12
CA VAL A 482 -5.55 11.80 -19.54
C VAL A 482 -4.68 12.83 -20.23
N MET A 483 -4.05 12.43 -21.34
CA MET A 483 -3.17 13.30 -22.09
C MET A 483 -3.60 13.38 -23.54
N LYS A 484 -3.64 14.59 -24.11
CA LYS A 484 -3.77 14.79 -25.55
C LYS A 484 -2.44 14.53 -26.23
N LEU A 485 -2.44 13.64 -27.23
CA LEU A 485 -1.24 13.26 -27.94
C LEU A 485 -1.13 14.04 -29.26
N GLU A 486 -0.09 14.87 -29.38
CA GLU A 486 0.30 15.46 -30.66
C GLU A 486 1.05 14.45 -31.53
N ARG A 487 1.85 13.58 -30.89
CA ARG A 487 2.63 12.52 -31.54
C ARG A 487 2.68 11.29 -30.64
N LEU A 488 2.60 10.10 -31.25
CA LEU A 488 2.67 8.84 -30.52
C LEU A 488 4.06 8.57 -29.92
N SER A 489 5.12 9.15 -30.50
CA SER A 489 6.50 8.95 -30.01
C SER A 489 6.72 9.43 -28.58
N ILE A 490 5.93 10.38 -28.09
CA ILE A 490 5.99 10.84 -26.69
C ILE A 490 5.63 9.71 -25.71
N ILE A 491 4.73 8.79 -26.12
CA ILE A 491 4.40 7.60 -25.31
C ILE A 491 5.63 6.71 -25.10
N VAL A 492 6.51 6.60 -26.09
CA VAL A 492 7.76 5.84 -25.94
C VAL A 492 8.62 6.47 -24.83
N SER A 493 8.77 7.79 -24.82
CA SER A 493 9.50 8.51 -23.77
C SER A 493 8.86 8.31 -22.39
N LEU A 494 7.53 8.32 -22.30
CA LEU A 494 6.81 8.06 -21.05
C LEU A 494 7.06 6.63 -20.53
N ILE A 495 7.01 5.63 -21.42
CA ILE A 495 7.29 4.23 -21.07
C ILE A 495 8.74 4.07 -20.58
N GLU A 496 9.69 4.76 -21.21
CA GLU A 496 11.10 4.77 -20.80
C GLU A 496 11.31 5.46 -19.45
N GLY A 497 10.64 6.59 -19.23
CA GLY A 497 10.63 7.28 -17.94
C GLY A 497 10.08 6.39 -16.82
N TYR A 498 9.00 5.65 -17.09
CA TYR A 498 8.45 4.67 -16.18
C TYR A 498 9.44 3.53 -15.85
N ASP A 499 10.02 2.84 -16.84
CA ASP A 499 10.97 1.73 -16.59
C ASP A 499 12.21 2.22 -15.83
N ARG A 500 12.70 3.43 -16.15
CA ARG A 500 13.81 4.07 -15.42
C ARG A 500 13.45 4.28 -13.96
N LEU A 501 12.34 4.96 -13.67
CA LEU A 501 11.91 5.27 -12.31
C LEU A 501 11.61 4.00 -11.50
N LEU A 502 10.98 3.00 -12.13
CA LEU A 502 10.71 1.69 -11.50
C LEU A 502 12.01 1.03 -11.04
N ARG A 503 13.06 1.08 -11.86
CA ARG A 503 14.37 0.46 -11.56
C ARG A 503 15.19 1.26 -10.56
N GLU A 504 15.05 2.57 -10.54
CA GLU A 504 15.71 3.43 -9.54
C GLU A 504 15.07 3.31 -8.15
N ARG A 505 13.73 3.26 -8.11
CA ARG A 505 12.97 3.23 -6.86
C ARG A 505 12.79 1.82 -6.31
N PHE A 506 12.59 0.82 -7.18
CA PHE A 506 12.33 -0.58 -6.82
C PHE A 506 13.21 -1.58 -7.60
N PRO A 507 14.55 -1.44 -7.60
CA PRO A 507 15.45 -2.28 -8.41
C PRO A 507 15.29 -3.78 -8.14
N ARG A 508 15.06 -4.17 -6.88
CA ARG A 508 14.91 -5.59 -6.51
C ARG A 508 13.53 -6.12 -6.87
N LEU A 509 12.49 -5.30 -6.71
CA LEU A 509 11.15 -5.66 -7.17
C LEU A 509 11.12 -5.86 -8.68
N ALA A 510 11.73 -4.94 -9.43
CA ALA A 510 11.85 -5.01 -10.89
C ALA A 510 12.68 -6.21 -11.40
N SER A 511 13.41 -6.89 -10.50
CA SER A 511 14.16 -8.12 -10.76
C SER A 511 13.36 -9.40 -10.50
N LEU A 512 12.11 -9.30 -10.03
CA LEU A 512 11.18 -10.42 -10.04
C LEU A 512 10.66 -10.58 -11.48
N GLU A 513 10.79 -11.78 -12.03
CA GLU A 513 10.40 -12.04 -13.43
C GLU A 513 8.90 -12.29 -13.57
N ASP A 514 8.28 -12.82 -12.52
CA ASP A 514 6.95 -13.42 -12.50
C ASP A 514 5.91 -12.63 -11.72
N ILE A 515 6.33 -11.67 -10.88
CA ILE A 515 5.42 -10.85 -10.07
C ILE A 515 5.67 -9.37 -10.35
N GLY A 516 4.61 -8.66 -10.71
CA GLY A 516 4.62 -7.21 -10.88
C GLY A 516 3.45 -6.55 -10.16
N PRO A 517 3.61 -6.10 -8.90
CA PRO A 517 2.52 -5.52 -8.13
C PRO A 517 2.21 -4.08 -8.51
N ILE A 518 3.21 -3.30 -8.94
CA ILE A 518 3.00 -1.97 -9.50
C ILE A 518 2.58 -2.14 -10.96
N LYS A 519 1.35 -1.80 -11.29
CA LYS A 519 0.83 -1.87 -12.65
C LYS A 519 0.88 -0.49 -13.29
N PHE A 520 1.37 -0.43 -14.53
CA PHE A 520 1.36 0.79 -15.34
C PHE A 520 0.69 0.51 -16.66
N GLY A 521 -0.48 1.11 -16.84
CA GLY A 521 -1.31 0.93 -18.02
C GLY A 521 -1.42 2.21 -18.82
N ILE A 522 -1.25 2.10 -20.13
CA ILE A 522 -1.52 3.16 -21.10
C ILE A 522 -2.57 2.65 -22.07
N SER A 523 -3.67 3.38 -22.23
CA SER A 523 -4.66 3.12 -23.25
C SER A 523 -4.84 4.32 -24.17
N ILE A 524 -4.55 4.12 -25.45
CA ILE A 524 -4.55 5.15 -26.49
C ILE A 524 -5.74 4.96 -27.40
N SER A 525 -6.46 6.05 -27.70
CA SER A 525 -7.59 6.02 -28.63
C SER A 525 -7.90 7.42 -29.14
N HIS A 526 -8.92 7.51 -30.00
CA HIS A 526 -9.60 8.77 -30.21
C HIS A 526 -10.24 9.27 -28.92
N VAL A 527 -10.33 10.59 -28.72
CA VAL A 527 -10.93 11.21 -27.53
C VAL A 527 -12.39 10.80 -27.29
N LYS A 528 -13.13 10.49 -28.36
CA LYS A 528 -14.52 10.02 -28.32
C LYS A 528 -14.68 8.52 -28.01
N TYR A 529 -13.59 7.79 -27.79
CA TYR A 529 -13.68 6.37 -27.46
C TYR A 529 -14.24 6.19 -26.04
N PRO A 530 -15.14 5.22 -25.79
CA PRO A 530 -15.78 5.10 -24.49
C PRO A 530 -14.78 4.84 -23.36
N PHE A 531 -14.84 5.66 -22.30
CA PHE A 531 -13.92 5.52 -21.17
C PHE A 531 -14.08 4.19 -20.45
N HIS A 532 -15.29 3.63 -20.36
CA HIS A 532 -15.51 2.35 -19.66
C HIS A 532 -14.63 1.23 -20.24
N GLU A 533 -14.31 1.26 -21.54
CA GLU A 533 -13.39 0.29 -22.15
C GLU A 533 -11.93 0.55 -21.75
N HIS A 534 -11.51 1.82 -21.68
CA HIS A 534 -10.22 2.18 -21.08
C HIS A 534 -10.13 1.69 -19.63
N TRP A 535 -11.15 1.99 -18.84
CA TRP A 535 -11.22 1.59 -17.44
C TRP A 535 -11.19 0.09 -17.27
N ARG A 536 -11.98 -0.65 -18.04
CA ARG A 536 -12.01 -2.12 -18.01
C ARG A 536 -10.63 -2.71 -18.26
N LEU A 537 -9.91 -2.21 -19.27
CA LEU A 537 -8.55 -2.68 -19.59
C LEU A 537 -7.53 -2.28 -18.51
N LEU A 538 -7.55 -1.02 -18.07
CA LEU A 538 -6.64 -0.50 -17.05
C LEU A 538 -6.92 -1.09 -15.65
N SER A 539 -8.13 -1.55 -15.37
CA SER A 539 -8.51 -2.18 -14.10
C SER A 539 -8.24 -3.68 -14.06
N SER A 540 -8.07 -4.33 -15.21
CA SER A 540 -7.89 -5.79 -15.33
C SER A 540 -6.48 -6.18 -15.78
N MET A 541 -5.50 -5.28 -15.61
CA MET A 541 -4.09 -5.52 -15.93
C MET A 541 -3.55 -6.74 -15.18
N ARG A 542 -3.03 -7.71 -15.92
CA ARG A 542 -2.48 -8.95 -15.32
C ARG A 542 -1.00 -8.80 -15.03
N LYS A 543 -0.23 -8.26 -15.98
CA LYS A 543 1.21 -8.05 -15.83
C LYS A 543 1.53 -6.62 -15.35
N GLY A 544 2.79 -6.37 -15.02
CA GLY A 544 3.26 -5.07 -14.51
C GLY A 544 3.10 -3.90 -15.49
N PHE A 545 2.97 -4.17 -16.79
CA PHE A 545 2.80 -3.16 -17.82
C PHE A 545 1.70 -3.54 -18.81
N LEU A 546 0.87 -2.58 -19.20
CA LEU A 546 -0.11 -2.69 -20.27
C LEU A 546 0.02 -1.51 -21.24
N LEU A 547 0.04 -1.81 -22.53
CA LEU A 547 -0.11 -0.83 -23.60
C LEU A 547 -1.23 -1.27 -24.53
N HIS A 548 -2.28 -0.47 -24.60
CA HIS A 548 -3.37 -0.63 -25.55
C HIS A 548 -3.39 0.56 -26.50
N ALA A 549 -3.49 0.29 -27.80
CA ALA A 549 -3.84 1.30 -28.79
C ALA A 549 -5.04 0.80 -29.61
N TYR A 550 -6.14 1.53 -29.52
CA TYR A 550 -7.40 1.20 -30.17
C TYR A 550 -7.19 0.96 -31.68
N ARG A 551 -7.77 -0.14 -32.20
CA ARG A 551 -7.60 -0.65 -33.57
C ARG A 551 -6.19 -1.05 -33.98
N ARG A 552 -5.21 -1.06 -33.06
CA ARG A 552 -3.85 -1.56 -33.32
C ARG A 552 -3.57 -2.87 -32.59
N SER A 553 -3.40 -2.80 -31.26
CA SER A 553 -3.06 -3.98 -30.45
C SER A 553 -3.23 -3.69 -28.96
N ILE A 554 -3.32 -4.78 -28.18
CA ILE A 554 -3.17 -4.79 -26.72
C ILE A 554 -1.92 -5.62 -26.42
N VAL A 555 -1.05 -5.10 -25.56
CA VAL A 555 0.16 -5.80 -25.13
C VAL A 555 0.32 -5.68 -23.63
N GLU A 556 0.59 -6.81 -22.98
CA GLU A 556 0.99 -6.86 -21.58
C GLU A 556 2.44 -7.36 -21.47
N ALA A 557 3.21 -6.78 -20.54
CA ALA A 557 4.59 -7.16 -20.30
C ALA A 557 4.92 -7.23 -18.80
N THR A 558 5.78 -8.18 -18.41
CA THR A 558 6.44 -8.16 -17.10
C THR A 558 7.51 -7.07 -17.08
N TYR A 559 8.04 -6.72 -15.90
CA TYR A 559 9.13 -5.73 -15.81
C TYR A 559 10.37 -6.17 -16.59
N GLY A 560 10.69 -7.48 -16.55
CA GLY A 560 11.79 -8.06 -17.31
C GLY A 560 11.56 -7.95 -18.81
N GLU A 561 10.35 -8.28 -19.28
CA GLU A 561 9.98 -8.19 -20.69
C GLU A 561 10.02 -6.74 -21.20
N LEU A 562 9.48 -5.79 -20.43
CA LEU A 562 9.48 -4.36 -20.74
C LEU A 562 10.92 -3.85 -20.95
N ASN A 563 11.80 -4.07 -19.97
CA ASN A 563 13.17 -3.57 -20.07
C ASN A 563 13.99 -4.26 -21.15
N ALA A 564 13.87 -5.58 -21.29
CA ALA A 564 14.54 -6.29 -22.37
C ALA A 564 14.14 -5.71 -23.73
N THR A 565 12.85 -5.41 -23.89
CA THR A 565 12.30 -4.81 -25.10
C THR A 565 12.83 -3.38 -25.33
N LEU A 566 12.80 -2.51 -24.32
CA LEU A 566 13.32 -1.13 -24.42
C LEU A 566 14.83 -1.10 -24.71
N ARG A 567 15.62 -1.95 -24.04
CA ARG A 567 17.07 -2.06 -24.28
C ARG A 567 17.36 -2.55 -25.69
N PHE A 568 16.60 -3.53 -26.16
CA PHE A 568 16.74 -4.05 -27.51
C PHE A 568 16.37 -3.00 -28.56
N TYR A 569 15.25 -2.30 -28.35
CA TYR A 569 14.78 -1.19 -29.16
C TYR A 569 15.81 -0.08 -29.32
N ARG A 570 16.52 0.29 -28.23
CA ARG A 570 17.58 1.30 -28.25
C ARG A 570 18.95 0.77 -28.72
N SER A 571 19.08 -0.52 -28.99
CA SER A 571 20.38 -1.08 -29.40
C SER A 571 20.82 -0.56 -30.77
N ARG A 572 22.13 -0.30 -30.93
CA ARG A 572 22.71 0.20 -32.20
C ARG A 572 22.43 -0.72 -33.39
N GLY A 573 22.24 -2.02 -33.16
CA GLY A 573 21.90 -3.00 -34.19
C GLY A 573 20.48 -2.83 -34.76
N VAL A 574 19.52 -2.46 -33.90
CA VAL A 574 18.12 -2.23 -34.23
C VAL A 574 17.92 -0.85 -34.88
N ALA A 575 18.57 0.19 -34.35
CA ALA A 575 18.50 1.54 -34.90
C ALA A 575 18.87 1.65 -36.40
N ARG A 576 19.79 0.78 -36.87
CA ARG A 576 20.22 0.71 -38.28
C ARG A 576 19.37 -0.21 -39.17
N ARG A 577 18.44 -0.98 -38.60
CA ARG A 577 17.72 -2.07 -39.30
C ARG A 577 16.20 -2.03 -39.09
N LYS A 578 15.62 -0.83 -38.94
CA LYS A 578 14.17 -0.63 -38.74
C LYS A 578 13.30 -1.33 -39.79
N ARG A 579 13.72 -1.37 -41.08
CA ARG A 579 12.99 -2.10 -42.14
C ARG A 579 12.88 -3.61 -41.89
N MET A 580 13.93 -4.23 -41.40
CA MET A 580 13.94 -5.67 -41.08
C MET A 580 13.02 -5.97 -39.89
N LEU A 581 13.02 -5.09 -38.88
CA LEU A 581 12.09 -5.23 -37.75
C LEU A 581 10.64 -5.11 -38.19
N HIS A 582 10.30 -4.17 -39.08
CA HIS A 582 8.96 -4.11 -39.64
C HIS A 582 8.56 -5.39 -40.36
N ARG A 583 9.47 -5.98 -41.14
CA ARG A 583 9.23 -7.27 -41.80
C ARG A 583 9.00 -8.39 -40.80
N ALA A 584 9.84 -8.50 -39.76
CA ALA A 584 9.65 -9.49 -38.71
C ALA A 584 8.34 -9.30 -37.94
N VAL A 585 7.94 -8.04 -37.74
CA VAL A 585 6.68 -7.67 -37.10
C VAL A 585 5.45 -8.07 -37.94
N GLU A 586 5.48 -7.86 -39.27
CA GLU A 586 4.44 -8.37 -40.19
C GLU A 586 4.37 -9.90 -40.14
N ILE A 587 5.52 -10.58 -40.14
CA ILE A 587 5.57 -12.03 -40.01
C ILE A 587 4.97 -12.48 -38.67
N ALA A 588 5.16 -11.71 -37.59
CA ALA A 588 4.67 -12.04 -36.26
C ALA A 588 3.13 -12.04 -36.16
N GLU A 589 2.42 -11.37 -37.08
CA GLU A 589 0.96 -11.44 -37.18
C GLU A 589 0.46 -12.83 -37.55
N HIS A 590 1.27 -13.58 -38.28
CA HIS A 590 0.93 -14.92 -38.77
C HIS A 590 1.67 -16.02 -38.01
N SER A 591 2.91 -15.77 -37.57
CA SER A 591 3.69 -16.74 -36.80
C SER A 591 4.81 -16.07 -36.01
N ARG A 592 4.72 -16.17 -34.69
CA ARG A 592 5.78 -15.73 -33.76
C ARG A 592 7.11 -16.44 -34.03
N LEU A 593 7.09 -17.75 -34.29
CA LEU A 593 8.31 -18.53 -34.56
C LEU A 593 9.01 -18.07 -35.84
N LEU A 594 8.25 -17.74 -36.90
CA LEU A 594 8.82 -17.23 -38.15
C LEU A 594 9.37 -15.81 -37.97
N ALA A 595 8.72 -14.98 -37.16
CA ALA A 595 9.21 -13.65 -36.83
C ALA A 595 10.52 -13.71 -36.05
N GLU A 596 10.59 -14.59 -35.05
CA GLU A 596 11.81 -14.85 -34.28
C GLU A 596 12.93 -15.38 -35.20
N ALA A 597 12.62 -16.30 -36.12
CA ALA A 597 13.58 -16.79 -37.11
C ALA A 597 14.07 -15.67 -38.05
N GLU A 598 13.19 -14.78 -38.53
CA GLU A 598 13.58 -13.65 -39.37
C GLU A 598 14.46 -12.65 -38.61
N LEU A 599 14.15 -12.38 -37.34
CA LEU A 599 15.00 -11.56 -36.49
C LEU A 599 16.37 -12.21 -36.28
N LEU A 600 16.44 -13.52 -36.02
CA LEU A 600 17.69 -14.25 -35.82
C LEU A 600 18.56 -14.34 -37.08
N LYS A 601 17.97 -14.38 -38.28
CA LYS A 601 18.73 -14.31 -39.54
C LYS A 601 19.53 -13.01 -39.67
N HIS A 602 18.99 -11.92 -39.13
CA HIS A 602 19.56 -10.59 -39.28
C HIS A 602 20.20 -10.05 -38.01
N LEU A 603 19.97 -10.66 -36.86
CA LEU A 603 20.53 -10.27 -35.56
C LEU A 603 21.21 -11.48 -34.95
N ARG A 604 22.49 -11.33 -34.61
CA ARG A 604 23.29 -12.42 -34.00
C ARG A 604 22.66 -12.98 -32.73
N HIS A 605 21.85 -12.19 -32.02
CA HIS A 605 21.14 -12.59 -30.82
C HIS A 605 19.90 -11.71 -30.59
N VAL A 606 18.77 -12.33 -30.27
CA VAL A 606 17.57 -11.66 -29.72
C VAL A 606 17.42 -12.17 -28.29
N PRO A 607 17.43 -11.30 -27.26
CA PRO A 607 17.23 -11.74 -25.89
C PRO A 607 15.88 -12.47 -25.75
N ARG A 608 15.86 -13.60 -25.05
CA ARG A 608 14.65 -14.44 -24.89
C ARG A 608 13.44 -13.70 -24.30
N ASN A 609 13.69 -12.63 -23.54
CA ASN A 609 12.66 -11.85 -22.86
C ASN A 609 12.16 -10.65 -23.67
N VAL A 610 12.57 -10.46 -24.93
CA VAL A 610 12.01 -9.38 -25.76
C VAL A 610 10.55 -9.71 -26.12
N ASN A 611 9.65 -8.80 -25.76
CA ASN A 611 8.25 -8.88 -26.16
C ASN A 611 8.10 -8.27 -27.56
N LEU A 612 7.92 -9.13 -28.56
CA LEU A 612 7.87 -8.71 -29.97
C LEU A 612 6.65 -7.84 -30.30
N GLN A 613 5.51 -8.05 -29.64
CA GLN A 613 4.33 -7.21 -29.84
C GLN A 613 4.54 -5.81 -29.26
N LEU A 614 5.20 -5.71 -28.10
CA LEU A 614 5.58 -4.41 -27.55
C LEU A 614 6.57 -3.71 -28.48
N LEU A 615 7.61 -4.43 -28.94
CA LEU A 615 8.60 -3.89 -29.87
C LEU A 615 7.97 -3.33 -31.15
N ARG A 616 6.99 -4.06 -31.70
CA ARG A 616 6.17 -3.60 -32.83
C ARG A 616 5.54 -2.24 -32.52
N MET A 617 4.80 -2.14 -31.41
CA MET A 617 4.07 -0.92 -31.07
C MET A 617 5.02 0.27 -30.90
N LEU A 618 6.17 0.06 -30.24
CA LEU A 618 7.19 1.11 -30.08
C LEU A 618 7.71 1.62 -31.43
N LEU A 619 7.98 0.72 -32.38
CA LEU A 619 8.42 1.09 -33.73
C LEU A 619 7.34 1.81 -34.55
N GLU A 620 6.07 1.44 -34.36
CA GLU A 620 4.93 2.11 -35.00
C GLU A 620 4.67 3.52 -34.43
N PHE A 621 4.99 3.76 -33.17
CA PHE A 621 4.82 5.06 -32.51
C PHE A 621 5.93 6.05 -32.85
N GLU A 622 7.09 5.55 -33.30
CA GLU A 622 8.20 6.39 -33.77
C GLU A 622 8.04 6.88 -35.22
N ARG A 623 7.05 6.36 -35.96
CA ARG A 623 6.65 6.88 -37.28
C ARG A 623 5.79 8.12 -37.11
#